data_AF-A0A258BPI3-F1
#
_entry.id   AF-A0A258BPI3-F1
#
_cell.length_a   1.000
_cell.length_b   1.000
_cell.length_c   1.000
_cell.angle_alpha   90.00
_cell.angle_beta   90.00
_cell.angle_gamma   90.00
#
_symmetry.space_group_name_H-M   'P 1'
#
loop_
_entity.id
_entity.type
_entity.pdbx_description
1 polymer ?
#
loop_
_entity_poly.entity_id
_entity_poly.type
_entity_poly.pdbx_seq_one_letter_code
_entity_poly.pdbx_strand_id
1 'polypeptide(L)' 'MADKHVALDKVRNIGIIAHIDAGKTTTTEGILYRTGLTHKIGVVKGDGDGATTDWMAQE' A
#
# COMPACT_ATOMS: atom_id res chain seq x y z
N MET A 1 12.98 13.97 -7.33
CA MET A 1 11.78 14.02 -6.48
C MET A 1 11.85 15.32 -5.69
N ALA A 2 10.79 16.14 -5.70
CA ALA A 2 10.82 17.47 -5.09
C ALA A 2 11.01 17.35 -3.56
N ASP A 3 11.85 18.22 -2.99
CA ASP A 3 12.12 18.32 -1.55
C ASP A 3 10.87 18.82 -0.82
N LYS A 4 9.96 17.90 -0.50
CA LYS A 4 8.74 18.18 0.25
C LYS A 4 9.10 18.22 1.72
N HIS A 5 9.24 19.42 2.27
CA HIS A 5 9.42 19.61 3.71
C HIS A 5 8.11 19.29 4.45
N VAL A 6 7.92 18.03 4.82
CA VAL A 6 6.77 17.57 5.60
C VAL A 6 7.11 17.69 7.07
N ALA A 7 6.33 18.47 7.81
CA ALA A 7 6.52 18.63 9.25
C ALA A 7 6.40 17.27 9.96
N LEU A 8 7.29 16.99 10.92
CA LEU A 8 7.41 15.67 11.57
C LEU A 8 6.11 15.20 12.24
N ASP A 9 5.30 16.13 12.75
CA ASP A 9 3.99 15.89 13.33
C ASP A 9 2.95 15.35 12.32
N LYS A 10 3.23 15.47 11.02
CA LYS A 10 2.39 14.96 9.92
C LYS A 10 2.88 13.64 9.34
N VAL A 11 4.06 13.16 9.72
CA VAL A 11 4.59 11.86 9.27
C VAL A 11 3.95 10.73 10.08
N ARG A 12 3.54 9.65 9.39
CA ARG A 12 3.03 8.42 10.02
C ARG A 12 3.81 7.23 9.45
N ASN A 13 4.65 6.63 10.29
CA ASN A 13 5.34 5.38 9.97
C ASN A 13 4.53 4.24 10.57
N ILE A 14 3.94 3.38 9.73
CA ILE A 14 3.02 2.32 10.14
C ILE A 14 3.42 0.99 9.49
N GLY A 15 3.23 -0.11 10.22
CA GLY A 15 3.39 -1.47 9.73
C GLY A 15 2.09 -2.26 9.90
N ILE A 16 1.79 -3.14 8.94
CA ILE A 16 0.61 -4.01 8.98
C ILE A 16 1.08 -5.45 9.22
N ILE A 17 0.72 -6.00 10.37
CA ILE A 17 0.99 -7.40 10.74
C ILE A 17 -0.35 -8.11 10.81
N ALA A 18 -0.45 -9.27 10.17
CA ALA A 18 -1.67 -10.06 10.17
C ALA A 18 -1.33 -11.55 10.11
N HIS A 19 -2.26 -12.38 10.56
CA HIS A 19 -2.20 -13.83 10.35
C HIS A 19 -2.22 -14.17 8.84
N ILE A 20 -1.81 -15.39 8.48
CA ILE A 20 -1.85 -15.85 7.09
C ILE A 20 -3.31 -15.73 6.58
N ASP A 21 -3.46 -15.22 5.36
CA ASP A 21 -4.74 -14.95 4.69
C ASP A 21 -5.71 -13.98 5.39
N ALA A 22 -5.26 -13.24 6.41
CA ALA A 22 -6.08 -12.21 7.08
C ALA A 22 -6.23 -10.90 6.28
N GLY A 23 -5.67 -10.82 5.07
CA GLY A 23 -5.86 -9.69 4.17
C GLY A 23 -4.89 -8.51 4.35
N LYS A 24 -3.68 -8.74 4.89
CA LYS A 24 -2.61 -7.72 5.00
C LYS A 24 -2.46 -6.91 3.71
N THR A 25 -2.36 -7.60 2.58
CA THR A 25 -2.17 -7.01 1.26
C THR A 25 -3.38 -6.19 0.82
N THR A 26 -4.60 -6.70 1.03
CA THR A 26 -5.85 -5.97 0.74
C THR A 26 -5.99 -4.70 1.56
N THR A 27 -5.56 -4.73 2.83
CA THR A 27 -5.55 -3.53 3.69
C THR A 27 -4.54 -2.49 3.19
N THR A 28 -3.34 -2.90 2.76
CA THR A 28 -2.35 -2.00 2.16
C THR A 28 -2.89 -1.29 0.92
N GLU A 29 -3.47 -2.04 -0.02
CA GLU A 29 -4.11 -1.48 -1.22
C GLU A 29 -5.22 -0.47 -0.88
N GLY A 30 -6.02 -0.79 0.15
CA GLY A 30 -7.05 0.11 0.64
C GLY A 30 -6.50 1.45 1.17
N ILE A 31 -5.32 1.44 1.80
CA ILE A 31 -4.65 2.66 2.29
C ILE A 31 -4.11 3.47 1.11
N LEU A 32 -3.44 2.82 0.15
CA LEU A 32 -2.87 3.50 -1.02
C LEU A 32 -3.95 4.14 -1.91
N TYR A 33 -5.08 3.46 -2.10
CA TYR A 33 -6.22 4.04 -2.81
C TYR A 33 -6.80 5.26 -2.09
N ARG A 34 -7.03 5.17 -0.77
CA ARG A 34 -7.64 6.26 0.02
C ARG A 34 -6.73 7.47 0.16
N THR A 35 -5.42 7.27 0.09
CA THR A 35 -4.42 8.35 0.12
C THR A 35 -4.16 8.96 -1.25
N GLY A 36 -4.79 8.42 -2.31
CA GLY A 36 -4.66 8.91 -3.68
C GLY A 36 -3.32 8.56 -4.33
N LEU A 37 -2.53 7.65 -3.73
CA LEU A 37 -1.27 7.16 -4.30
C LEU A 37 -1.52 6.14 -5.42
N THR A 38 -2.64 5.41 -5.38
CA THR A 38 -3.00 4.41 -6.39
C THR A 38 -4.40 4.70 -6.96
N HIS A 39 -4.55 4.63 -8.28
CA HIS A 39 -5.79 4.98 -9.00
C HIS A 39 -6.77 3.82 -9.21
N LYS A 40 -6.48 2.62 -8.68
CA LYS A 40 -7.33 1.43 -8.81
C LYS A 40 -7.45 0.70 -7.46
N ILE A 41 -8.67 0.36 -7.03
CA ILE A 41 -8.88 -0.64 -5.98
C ILE A 41 -8.75 -2.01 -6.65
N GLY A 42 -7.55 -2.58 -6.65
CA GLY A 42 -7.39 -4.01 -6.87
C GLY A 42 -7.84 -4.73 -5.61
N VAL A 43 -9.04 -5.31 -5.60
CA VAL A 43 -9.36 -6.29 -4.56
C VAL A 43 -8.51 -7.51 -4.85
N VAL A 44 -7.52 -7.78 -4.00
CA VAL A 44 -6.67 -8.96 -4.07
C VAL A 44 -7.54 -10.19 -3.81
N LYS A 45 -8.22 -10.68 -4.83
CA LYS A 45 -8.96 -11.94 -4.87
C LYS A 45 -8.25 -12.82 -5.88
N GLY A 46 -7.92 -14.05 -5.47
CA GLY A 46 -6.94 -14.95 -6.10
C GLY A 46 -7.18 -15.40 -7.54
N ASP A 47 -8.08 -14.76 -8.31
CA ASP A 47 -8.36 -15.05 -9.72
C ASP A 47 -8.07 -13.86 -10.67
N GLY A 48 -7.50 -12.75 -10.18
CA GLY A 48 -7.11 -11.58 -10.98
C GLY A 48 -5.68 -11.10 -10.70
N ASP A 49 -5.23 -10.08 -11.45
CA ASP A 49 -3.94 -9.43 -11.26
C ASP A 49 -3.71 -9.16 -9.76
N GLY A 50 -2.72 -9.85 -9.19
CA GLY A 50 -2.35 -9.72 -7.79
C GLY A 50 -2.03 -8.27 -7.43
N ALA A 51 -1.99 -8.00 -6.12
CA ALA A 51 -1.67 -6.69 -5.57
C ALA A 51 -0.51 -6.05 -6.33
N THR A 52 -0.79 -4.96 -7.02
CA THR A 52 0.22 -4.22 -7.77
C THR A 52 0.90 -3.25 -6.81
N THR A 53 1.56 -3.79 -5.79
CA THR A 53 2.59 -3.01 -5.09
C THR A 53 3.60 -2.60 -6.14
N ASP A 54 3.84 -1.30 -6.26
CA ASP A 54 4.84 -0.73 -7.17
C ASP A 54 6.07 -1.65 -7.20
N TRP A 55 6.34 -2.20 -8.39
CA TRP A 55 7.39 -3.19 -8.60
C TRP A 55 8.70 -2.67 -8.01
N MET A 56 9.08 -3.19 -6.84
CA MET A 56 10.43 -3.01 -6.31
C MET A 56 11.29 -4.06 -6.99
N ALA A 57 12.35 -3.64 -7.68
CA ALA A 57 13.36 -4.56 -8.17
C ALA A 57 13.82 -5.42 -6.99
N GLN A 58 13.73 -6.74 -7.15
CA GLN A 58 14.18 -7.69 -6.15
C GLN A 58 15.70 -7.59 -6.05
N GLU A 59 16.22 -7.15 -4.89
CA GLU A 59 17.65 -7.26 -4.54
C GLU A 59 18.03 -8.73 -4.28
#